data_AF-A0A6A7ANB6-F1
#
_entry.id   AF-A0A6A7ANB6-F1
#
_cell.length_a   1.000
_cell.length_b   1.000
_cell.length_c   1.000
_cell.angle_alpha   90.00
_cell.angle_beta   90.00
_cell.angle_gamma   90.00
#
_symmetry.space_group_name_H-M   'P 1'
#
loop_
_entity.id
_entity.type
_entity.pdbx_description
1 polymer ?
#
loop_
_entity_poly.entity_id
_entity_poly.type
_entity_poly.pdbx_seq_one_letter_code
_entity_poly.pdbx_strand_id
1 'polypeptide(L)'
;VSSKFLRLASAVFVRMLSPCFEEVHELLQDDHVVIELEDNDPSLMELIMNILHYQADSGEHAVNAEKLARLATHCDKYDCTRASSTWAATWFTKPEERKPPRPQYDFQLLAAYLFNDRSHSSKIFKAATSELESSRSAQWPQENMLALLPESVSSRLSAIHFRMTLTTNIL
;
A
#
# COMPACT_ATOMS: atom_id res chain seq x y z
N VAL A 1 -19.07 -12.24 -2.73
CA VAL A 1 -18.63 -11.36 -1.61
C VAL A 1 -19.86 -10.83 -0.90
N SER A 2 -19.88 -10.71 0.43
CA SER A 2 -21.09 -10.25 1.15
C SER A 2 -21.11 -8.74 1.36
N SER A 3 -22.17 -8.06 0.91
CA SER A 3 -22.33 -6.60 1.06
C SER A 3 -22.24 -6.12 2.51
N LYS A 4 -22.73 -6.93 3.47
CA LYS A 4 -22.64 -6.60 4.91
C LYS A 4 -21.19 -6.53 5.40
N PHE A 5 -20.34 -7.48 4.98
CA PHE A 5 -18.93 -7.49 5.36
C PHE A 5 -18.17 -6.32 4.73
N LEU A 6 -18.44 -6.02 3.46
CA LEU A 6 -17.81 -4.90 2.76
C LEU A 6 -18.14 -3.55 3.42
N ARG A 7 -19.42 -3.34 3.77
CA ARG A 7 -19.87 -2.13 4.48
C ARG A 7 -19.25 -2.00 5.88
N LEU A 8 -19.04 -3.12 6.57
CA LEU A 8 -18.41 -3.10 7.90
C LEU A 8 -16.92 -2.73 7.80
N ALA A 9 -16.25 -3.17 6.74
CA ALA A 9 -14.82 -3.01 6.57
C ALA A 9 -14.40 -1.65 5.98
N SER A 10 -15.31 -0.95 5.29
CA SER A 10 -14.97 0.21 4.45
C SER A 10 -16.11 1.21 4.36
N ALA A 11 -15.84 2.49 4.67
CA ALA A 11 -16.79 3.56 4.43
C ALA A 11 -17.02 3.83 2.94
N VAL A 12 -16.04 3.52 2.08
CA VAL A 12 -16.18 3.61 0.62
C VAL A 12 -17.22 2.61 0.13
N PHE A 13 -17.15 1.35 0.56
CA PHE A 13 -18.16 0.34 0.22
C PHE A 13 -19.52 0.66 0.83
N VAL A 14 -19.60 1.32 1.99
CA VAL A 14 -20.89 1.85 2.50
C VAL A 14 -21.54 2.80 1.51
N ARG A 15 -20.77 3.75 0.97
CA ARG A 15 -21.27 4.73 0.01
C ARG A 15 -21.58 4.09 -1.34
N MET A 16 -20.67 3.28 -1.87
CA MET A 16 -20.81 2.59 -3.15
C MET A 16 -22.04 1.66 -3.17
N LEU A 17 -22.32 0.99 -2.06
CA LEU A 17 -23.48 0.12 -1.92
C LEU A 17 -24.73 0.88 -1.41
N SER A 18 -24.68 2.20 -1.25
CA SER A 18 -25.84 2.97 -0.83
C SER A 18 -26.93 2.92 -1.91
N PRO A 19 -28.22 2.80 -1.56
CA PRO A 19 -29.33 2.78 -2.53
C PRO A 19 -29.49 4.06 -3.37
N CYS A 20 -28.60 5.05 -3.20
CA CYS A 20 -28.51 6.25 -4.01
C CYS A 20 -27.82 6.03 -5.37
N PHE A 21 -27.23 4.86 -5.58
CA PHE A 21 -26.53 4.48 -6.82
C PHE A 21 -27.41 3.53 -7.65
N GLU A 22 -27.39 3.71 -8.97
CA GLU A 22 -28.23 2.95 -9.91
C GLU A 22 -27.90 1.44 -9.86
N GLU A 23 -26.62 1.12 -9.65
CA GLU A 23 -26.10 -0.24 -9.48
C GLU A 23 -26.75 -0.97 -8.30
N VAL A 24 -27.26 -0.24 -7.31
CA VAL A 24 -27.92 -0.81 -6.12
C VAL A 24 -29.42 -0.99 -6.33
N HIS A 25 -30.03 -0.31 -7.31
CA HIS A 25 -31.41 -0.57 -7.71
C HIS A 25 -31.56 -1.97 -8.32
N GLU A 26 -30.52 -2.46 -9.01
CA GLU A 26 -30.45 -3.85 -9.47
C GLU A 26 -30.38 -4.85 -8.30
N LEU A 27 -29.74 -4.50 -7.17
CA LEU A 27 -29.70 -5.33 -5.94
C LEU A 27 -31.08 -5.54 -5.30
N LEU A 28 -32.04 -4.67 -5.60
CA LEU A 28 -33.41 -4.78 -5.10
C LEU A 28 -34.26 -5.69 -6.00
N GLN A 29 -33.82 -5.96 -7.22
CA GLN A 29 -34.49 -6.84 -8.19
C GLN A 29 -33.86 -8.24 -8.22
N ASP A 30 -32.54 -8.33 -8.08
CA ASP A 30 -31.76 -9.57 -8.04
C ASP A 30 -31.06 -9.75 -6.68
N ASP A 31 -30.90 -11.00 -6.22
CA ASP A 31 -30.20 -11.32 -4.94
C ASP A 31 -28.67 -11.08 -5.00
N HIS A 32 -28.18 -10.46 -6.07
CA HIS A 32 -26.78 -10.12 -6.30
C HIS A 32 -26.66 -8.87 -7.21
N VAL A 33 -25.51 -8.19 -7.11
CA VAL A 33 -25.13 -7.08 -8.00
C VAL A 33 -23.71 -7.28 -8.47
N VAL A 34 -23.47 -6.92 -9.72
CA VAL A 34 -22.15 -6.83 -10.31
C VAL A 34 -21.72 -5.36 -10.28
N ILE A 35 -20.60 -5.08 -9.62
CA ILE A 35 -19.99 -3.74 -9.61
C ILE A 35 -18.70 -3.82 -10.41
N GLU A 36 -18.64 -3.07 -11.51
CA GLU A 36 -17.42 -2.96 -12.30
C GLU A 36 -16.46 -1.96 -11.66
N LEU A 37 -15.20 -2.36 -11.55
CA LEU A 37 -14.15 -1.64 -10.85
C LEU A 37 -13.00 -1.33 -11.81
N GLU A 38 -13.25 -0.52 -12.84
CA GLU A 38 -12.39 -0.30 -14.02
C GLU A 38 -10.92 0.01 -13.69
N ASP A 39 -10.64 0.76 -12.62
CA ASP A 39 -9.28 1.20 -12.25
C ASP A 39 -8.62 0.34 -11.16
N ASN A 40 -8.82 -0.98 -11.17
CA ASN A 40 -8.27 -1.84 -10.12
C ASN A 40 -7.51 -3.03 -10.67
N ASP A 41 -6.38 -3.35 -10.03
CA ASP A 41 -5.68 -4.61 -10.26
C ASP A 41 -6.55 -5.76 -9.72
N PRO A 42 -7.01 -6.70 -10.57
CA PRO A 42 -7.90 -7.77 -10.15
C PRO A 42 -7.29 -8.65 -9.05
N SER A 43 -5.97 -8.91 -9.11
CA SER A 43 -5.28 -9.77 -8.16
C SER A 43 -5.14 -9.13 -6.78
N LEU A 44 -4.96 -7.81 -6.72
CA LEU A 44 -4.92 -7.06 -5.46
C LEU A 44 -6.32 -6.91 -4.88
N MET A 45 -7.33 -6.72 -5.73
CA MET A 45 -8.71 -6.67 -5.29
C MET A 45 -9.15 -8.02 -4.70
N GLU A 46 -8.84 -9.13 -5.37
CA GLU A 46 -9.11 -10.48 -4.85
C GLU A 46 -8.46 -10.69 -3.47
N LEU A 47 -7.19 -10.29 -3.32
CA LEU A 47 -6.51 -10.34 -2.03
C LEU A 47 -7.20 -9.49 -0.96
N ILE A 48 -7.64 -8.27 -1.29
CA ILE A 48 -8.42 -7.43 -0.36
C ILE A 48 -9.71 -8.16 0.05
N MET A 49 -10.44 -8.74 -0.90
CA MET A 49 -11.67 -9.47 -0.58
C MET A 49 -11.40 -10.66 0.33
N ASN A 50 -10.32 -11.41 0.09
CA ASN A 50 -9.89 -12.51 0.94
C ASN A 50 -9.53 -12.03 2.35
N ILE A 51 -8.81 -10.89 2.48
CA ILE A 51 -8.50 -10.27 3.77
C ILE A 51 -9.78 -9.90 4.52
N LEU A 52 -10.71 -9.19 3.87
CA LEU A 52 -11.95 -8.72 4.48
C LEU A 52 -12.88 -9.87 4.91
N HIS A 53 -12.73 -11.04 4.28
CA HIS A 53 -13.44 -12.26 4.60
C HIS A 53 -12.69 -13.21 5.53
N TYR A 54 -11.52 -12.81 6.08
CA TYR A 54 -10.66 -13.67 6.91
C TYR A 54 -10.23 -14.97 6.21
N GLN A 55 -10.15 -14.94 4.88
CA GLN A 55 -9.69 -16.04 4.03
C GLN A 55 -8.28 -15.79 3.46
N ALA A 56 -7.66 -14.65 3.76
CA ALA A 56 -6.26 -14.47 3.44
C ALA A 56 -5.43 -15.50 4.20
N ASP A 57 -4.46 -16.12 3.53
CA ASP A 57 -3.37 -16.81 4.21
C ASP A 57 -2.09 -16.01 3.99
N SER A 58 -1.42 -15.72 5.10
CA SER A 58 -0.11 -15.11 5.07
C SER A 58 0.89 -15.98 4.28
N GLY A 59 0.74 -17.31 4.30
CA GLY A 59 1.63 -18.30 3.68
C GLY A 59 1.53 -18.39 2.16
N GLU A 60 0.32 -18.33 1.60
CA GLU A 60 0.09 -18.44 0.16
C GLU A 60 0.45 -17.17 -0.64
N HIS A 61 0.51 -16.03 0.03
CA HIS A 61 0.71 -14.74 -0.63
C HIS A 61 2.11 -14.23 -0.30
N ALA A 62 3.10 -14.62 -1.11
CA ALA A 62 4.39 -13.95 -1.13
C ALA A 62 4.17 -12.50 -1.60
N VAL A 63 4.09 -11.58 -0.65
CA VAL A 63 3.95 -10.15 -0.91
C VAL A 63 5.33 -9.50 -0.78
N ASN A 64 5.99 -9.26 -1.91
CA ASN A 64 7.21 -8.44 -1.93
C ASN A 64 6.88 -6.97 -1.62
N ALA A 65 7.89 -6.14 -1.36
CA ALA A 65 7.67 -4.75 -0.97
C ALA A 65 6.79 -3.97 -1.96
N GLU A 66 7.03 -4.09 -3.27
CA GLU A 66 6.21 -3.46 -4.32
C GLU A 66 4.74 -3.88 -4.23
N LYS A 67 4.45 -5.18 -4.19
CA LYS A 67 3.08 -5.70 -4.09
C LYS A 67 2.41 -5.24 -2.79
N LEU A 68 3.17 -5.13 -1.70
CA LEU A 68 2.67 -4.65 -0.41
C LEU A 68 2.29 -3.16 -0.49
N ALA A 69 3.12 -2.36 -1.15
CA ALA A 69 2.83 -0.94 -1.37
C ALA A 69 1.59 -0.73 -2.24
N ARG A 70 1.48 -1.48 -3.35
CA ARG A 70 0.30 -1.43 -4.22
C ARG A 70 -0.96 -1.88 -3.47
N LEU A 71 -0.88 -2.96 -2.70
CA LEU A 71 -1.97 -3.40 -1.83
C LEU A 71 -2.38 -2.31 -0.82
N ALA A 72 -1.41 -1.64 -0.21
CA ALA A 72 -1.66 -0.55 0.72
C ALA A 72 -2.38 0.62 0.03
N THR A 73 -1.98 0.98 -1.19
CA THR A 73 -2.65 2.01 -2.00
C THR A 73 -4.10 1.64 -2.32
N HIS A 74 -4.37 0.37 -2.67
CA HIS A 74 -5.75 -0.08 -2.87
C HIS A 74 -6.54 -0.06 -1.55
N CYS A 75 -5.95 -0.51 -0.45
CA CYS A 75 -6.61 -0.45 0.85
C CYS A 75 -6.93 0.99 1.27
N ASP A 76 -6.08 1.95 0.95
CA ASP A 76 -6.31 3.37 1.20
C ASP A 76 -7.45 3.92 0.32
N LYS A 77 -7.44 3.61 -0.99
CA LYS A 77 -8.51 3.96 -1.94
C LYS A 77 -9.89 3.51 -1.47
N TYR A 78 -9.99 2.33 -0.85
CA TYR A 78 -11.24 1.78 -0.33
C TYR A 78 -11.41 2.00 1.17
N ASP A 79 -10.60 2.80 1.85
CA ASP A 79 -10.70 3.04 3.30
C ASP A 79 -10.80 1.74 4.14
N CYS A 80 -9.95 0.76 3.82
CA CYS A 80 -9.88 -0.53 4.50
C CYS A 80 -8.47 -0.88 5.02
N THR A 81 -7.55 0.08 5.05
CA THR A 81 -6.18 -0.08 5.60
C THR A 81 -6.20 -0.64 7.03
N ARG A 82 -7.14 -0.18 7.87
CA ARG A 82 -7.29 -0.68 9.25
C ARG A 82 -7.68 -2.16 9.30
N ALA A 83 -8.63 -2.58 8.45
CA ALA A 83 -9.05 -3.98 8.36
C ALA A 83 -7.92 -4.90 7.87
N SER A 84 -7.04 -4.37 7.01
CA SER A 84 -5.90 -5.10 6.45
C SER A 84 -4.61 -5.02 7.28
N SER A 85 -4.56 -4.16 8.30
CA SER A 85 -3.32 -3.84 9.05
C SER A 85 -2.68 -5.06 9.75
N THR A 86 -3.49 -5.96 10.31
CA THR A 86 -2.98 -7.18 10.97
C THR A 86 -2.23 -8.07 9.98
N TRP A 87 -2.75 -8.23 8.77
CA TRP A 87 -2.09 -9.01 7.71
C TRP A 87 -0.83 -8.30 7.22
N ALA A 88 -0.90 -6.98 7.01
CA ALA A 88 0.25 -6.17 6.64
C ALA A 88 1.42 -6.30 7.62
N ALA A 89 1.14 -6.28 8.93
CA ALA A 89 2.15 -6.49 9.96
C ALA A 89 2.88 -7.84 9.81
N THR A 90 2.15 -8.91 9.46
CA THR A 90 2.79 -10.22 9.21
C THR A 90 3.70 -10.16 7.98
N TRP A 91 3.28 -9.51 6.90
CA TRP A 91 4.08 -9.41 5.68
C TRP A 91 5.35 -8.55 5.86
N PHE A 92 5.30 -7.47 6.66
CA PHE A 92 6.50 -6.70 6.99
C PHE A 92 7.56 -7.52 7.73
N THR A 93 7.16 -8.55 8.47
CA THR A 93 8.07 -9.40 9.25
C THR A 93 8.55 -10.64 8.48
N LYS A 94 7.91 -10.97 7.35
CA LYS A 94 8.30 -12.16 6.59
C LYS A 94 9.62 -11.91 5.87
N PRO A 95 10.60 -12.81 6.03
CA PRO A 95 11.79 -12.76 5.20
C PRO A 95 11.38 -13.00 3.75
N GLU A 96 11.78 -12.10 2.86
CA GLU A 96 11.56 -12.31 1.43
C GLU A 96 12.28 -13.60 0.99
N GLU A 97 11.56 -14.49 0.31
CA GLU A 97 12.11 -15.76 -0.20
C GLU A 97 13.30 -15.54 -1.13
N ARG A 98 13.26 -14.43 -1.87
CA ARG A 98 14.35 -13.93 -2.70
C ARG A 98 14.58 -12.47 -2.38
N LYS A 99 15.75 -12.17 -1.82
CA LYS A 99 16.17 -10.77 -1.63
C LYS A 99 16.29 -10.10 -3.00
N PRO A 100 15.65 -8.94 -3.22
CA PRO A 100 15.81 -8.19 -4.44
C PRO A 100 17.29 -7.77 -4.58
N PRO A 101 17.77 -7.57 -5.82
CA PRO A 101 19.14 -7.14 -6.08
C PRO A 101 19.46 -5.77 -5.47
N ARG A 102 18.43 -4.99 -5.12
CA ARG A 102 18.54 -3.70 -4.44
C ARG A 102 17.42 -3.55 -3.40
N PRO A 103 17.66 -2.83 -2.30
CA PRO A 103 16.61 -2.47 -1.36
C PRO A 103 15.49 -1.67 -2.04
N GLN A 104 14.24 -1.95 -1.67
CA GLN A 104 13.03 -1.32 -2.19
C GLN A 104 12.42 -0.39 -1.13
N TYR A 105 13.23 0.54 -0.61
CA TYR A 105 12.87 1.37 0.53
C TYR A 105 11.66 2.26 0.30
N ASP A 106 11.45 2.67 -0.94
CA ASP A 106 10.29 3.43 -1.39
C ASP A 106 8.98 2.68 -1.19
N PHE A 107 8.90 1.46 -1.69
CA PHE A 107 7.72 0.62 -1.55
C PHE A 107 7.50 0.26 -0.08
N GLN A 108 8.57 -0.08 0.63
CA GLN A 108 8.50 -0.37 2.07
C GLN A 108 8.00 0.84 2.87
N LEU A 109 8.48 2.06 2.59
CA LEU A 109 8.05 3.29 3.24
C LEU A 109 6.59 3.62 2.91
N LEU A 110 6.19 3.53 1.64
CA LEU A 110 4.82 3.80 1.22
C LEU A 110 3.84 2.84 1.90
N ALA A 111 4.14 1.54 1.87
CA ALA A 111 3.33 0.54 2.55
C ALA A 111 3.23 0.81 4.05
N ALA A 112 4.37 1.02 4.73
CA ALA A 112 4.39 1.23 6.18
C ALA A 112 3.68 2.51 6.58
N TYR A 113 3.76 3.55 5.74
CA TYR A 113 3.03 4.80 5.93
C TYR A 113 1.51 4.59 5.82
N LEU A 114 1.03 3.99 4.72
CA LEU A 114 -0.40 3.80 4.46
C LEU A 114 -1.07 2.85 5.46
N PHE A 115 -0.36 1.83 5.94
CA PHE A 115 -0.84 0.98 7.03
C PHE A 115 -0.68 1.60 8.43
N ASN A 116 -0.15 2.83 8.53
CA ASN A 116 0.13 3.53 9.78
C ASN A 116 1.05 2.73 10.73
N ASP A 117 1.96 1.93 10.18
CA ASP A 117 2.95 1.18 10.96
C ASP A 117 4.17 2.06 11.24
N ARG A 118 4.05 2.85 12.31
CA ARG A 118 5.12 3.77 12.73
C ARG A 118 6.42 3.08 13.12
N SER A 119 6.35 1.86 13.65
CA SER A 119 7.53 1.09 14.07
C SER A 119 8.36 0.67 12.88
N HIS A 120 7.73 0.08 11.86
CA HIS A 120 8.39 -0.30 10.63
C HIS A 120 8.84 0.92 9.83
N SER A 121 7.99 1.94 9.72
CA SER A 121 8.34 3.20 9.04
C SER A 121 9.63 3.82 9.59
N SER A 122 9.81 3.85 10.92
CA SER A 122 11.04 4.37 11.54
C SER A 122 12.27 3.52 11.24
N LYS A 123 12.14 2.19 11.26
CA LYS A 123 13.24 1.27 10.94
C LYS A 123 13.67 1.39 9.48
N ILE A 124 12.70 1.38 8.56
CA ILE A 124 12.94 1.51 7.12
C ILE A 124 13.58 2.87 6.82
N PHE A 125 13.06 3.95 7.40
CA PHE A 125 13.62 5.29 7.22
C PHE A 125 15.08 5.37 7.68
N LYS A 126 15.41 4.80 8.86
CA LYS A 126 16.79 4.73 9.35
C LYS A 126 17.70 3.94 8.41
N ALA A 127 17.27 2.76 7.98
CA ALA A 127 18.03 1.92 7.07
C ALA A 127 18.29 2.62 5.72
N ALA A 128 17.23 3.22 5.15
CA ALA A 128 17.33 4.00 3.93
C ALA A 128 18.32 5.17 4.07
N THR A 129 18.29 5.89 5.20
CA THR A 129 19.21 7.00 5.44
C THR A 129 20.66 6.52 5.56
N SER A 130 20.92 5.45 6.32
CA SER A 130 22.27 4.89 6.50
C SER A 130 22.88 4.35 5.20
N GLU A 131 22.11 3.62 4.40
CA GLU A 131 22.59 3.07 3.13
C GLU A 131 22.83 4.17 2.10
N LEU A 132 22.02 5.20 2.15
CA LEU A 132 22.16 6.33 1.28
C LEU A 132 23.39 7.19 1.61
N GLU A 133 23.68 7.43 2.90
CA GLU A 133 24.95 8.02 3.33
C GLU A 133 26.17 7.20 2.89
N SER A 134 25.99 5.88 2.73
CA SER A 134 27.04 4.95 2.28
C SER A 134 27.15 4.82 0.77
N SER A 135 26.08 5.11 0.01
CA SER A 135 26.01 4.92 -1.45
C SER A 135 25.79 6.25 -2.17
N ARG A 136 26.87 6.80 -2.74
CA ARG A 136 26.88 8.04 -3.55
C ARG A 136 26.01 8.02 -4.81
N SER A 137 25.25 6.96 -5.07
CA SER A 137 24.61 6.71 -6.36
C SER A 137 23.24 6.01 -6.24
N ALA A 138 22.55 6.11 -5.11
CA ALA A 138 21.19 5.56 -5.04
C ALA A 138 20.24 6.40 -5.91
N GLN A 139 19.75 5.79 -6.98
CA GLN A 139 18.71 6.37 -7.83
C GLN A 139 17.39 6.36 -7.06
N TRP A 140 16.82 7.55 -6.89
CA TRP A 140 15.64 7.82 -6.08
C TRP A 140 14.36 7.23 -6.72
N PRO A 141 13.27 7.04 -5.96
CA PRO A 141 12.03 6.47 -6.47
C PRO A 141 11.38 7.38 -7.51
N GLN A 142 10.63 6.77 -8.43
CA GLN A 142 9.87 7.47 -9.47
C GLN A 142 8.92 8.52 -8.85
N GLU A 143 8.83 9.71 -9.47
CA GLU A 143 8.09 10.87 -8.96
C GLU A 143 6.64 10.56 -8.54
N ASN A 144 5.99 9.60 -9.20
CA ASN A 144 4.61 9.22 -8.90
C ASN A 144 4.40 8.64 -7.49
N MET A 145 5.41 8.01 -6.88
CA MET A 145 5.29 7.49 -5.52
C MET A 145 5.49 8.56 -4.43
N LEU A 146 6.33 9.56 -4.70
CA LEU A 146 6.55 10.66 -3.76
C LEU A 146 5.30 11.53 -3.59
N ALA A 147 4.45 11.59 -4.62
CA ALA A 147 3.16 12.28 -4.56
C ALA A 147 2.15 11.62 -3.61
N LEU A 148 2.31 10.32 -3.32
CA LEU A 148 1.44 9.56 -2.41
C LEU A 148 1.90 9.62 -0.95
N LEU A 149 3.09 10.14 -0.69
CA LEU A 149 3.62 10.33 0.66
C LEU A 149 3.19 11.70 1.22
N PRO A 150 3.03 11.85 2.54
CA PRO A 150 2.78 13.16 3.14
C PRO A 150 3.91 14.12 2.85
N GLU A 151 3.57 15.39 2.76
CA GLU A 151 4.53 16.46 2.53
C GLU A 151 5.67 16.42 3.56
N SER A 152 5.41 16.10 4.84
CA SER A 152 6.46 15.96 5.85
C SER A 152 7.49 14.86 5.59
N VAL A 153 7.07 13.77 4.93
CA VAL A 153 7.96 12.65 4.56
C VAL A 153 8.63 12.97 3.23
N SER A 154 7.85 13.45 2.26
CA SER A 154 8.32 13.87 0.93
C SER A 154 9.37 14.97 1.03
N SER A 155 9.14 16.06 1.78
CA SER A 155 10.11 17.13 1.99
C SER A 155 11.40 16.65 2.65
N ARG A 156 11.33 15.71 3.60
CA ARG A 156 12.53 15.14 4.24
C ARG A 156 13.32 14.26 3.26
N LEU A 157 12.63 13.47 2.44
CA LEU A 157 13.27 12.65 1.40
C LEU A 157 13.89 13.55 0.32
N SER A 158 13.18 14.57 -0.16
CA SER A 158 13.67 15.54 -1.14
C SER A 158 14.87 16.34 -0.62
N ALA A 159 14.89 16.73 0.66
CA ALA A 159 16.03 17.43 1.27
C ALA A 159 17.28 16.56 1.34
N ILE A 160 17.12 15.25 1.54
CA ILE A 160 18.22 14.29 1.53
C ILE A 160 18.73 14.08 0.09
N HIS A 161 17.83 13.93 -0.89
CA HIS A 161 18.20 13.83 -2.32
C HIS A 161 18.98 15.06 -2.80
N PHE A 162 18.50 16.26 -2.47
CA PHE A 162 19.17 17.53 -2.83
C PHE A 162 20.58 17.66 -2.24
N ARG A 163 20.79 17.19 -1.00
CA ARG A 163 22.12 17.19 -0.39
C ARG A 163 23.11 16.28 -1.12
N MET A 164 22.61 15.20 -1.73
CA MET A 164 23.45 14.24 -2.44
C MET A 164 23.83 14.69 -3.83
N THR A 165 22.89 15.27 -4.59
CA THR A 165 23.19 15.87 -5.90
C THR A 165 24.18 17.03 -5.80
N LEU A 166 24.15 17.80 -4.71
CA LEU A 166 25.17 18.83 -4.42
C LEU A 166 26.56 18.24 -4.19
N THR A 167 26.69 17.13 -3.45
CA THR A 167 28.01 16.49 -3.20
C THR A 167 28.59 15.76 -4.41
N THR A 168 27.75 15.32 -5.36
CA THR A 168 28.21 14.66 -6.59
C THR A 168 28.65 15.65 -7.67
N ASN A 169 28.18 16.90 -7.63
CA ASN A 169 28.54 17.96 -8.59
C ASN A 169 29.76 18.83 -8.17
N ILE A 170 30.45 18.49 -7.07
CA ILE A 170 31.64 19.20 -6.57
C ILE A 170 32.93 18.37 -6.78
N LEU A 171 32.89 17.30 -7.58
CA LEU A 171 34.07 16.50 -7.95
C LEU A 171 34.23 16.39 -9.47
#